data_AF-A0A3Q2VAK4-F1
#
_entry.id   AF-A0A3Q2VAK4-F1
#
_cell.length_a   1.000
_cell.length_b   1.000
_cell.length_c   1.000
_cell.angle_alpha   90.00
_cell.angle_beta   90.00
_cell.angle_gamma   90.00
#
_symmetry.space_group_name_H-M   'P 1'
#
loop_
_entity.id
_entity.type
_entity.pdbx_description
1 polymer ?
#
loop_
_entity_poly.entity_id
_entity_poly.type
_entity_poly.pdbx_seq_one_letter_code
_entity_poly.pdbx_strand_id
1 'polypeptide(L)'
;MMNSHTRRVSRTMESYERYVILAIIFSFARCTSASVTHYSIPEEMKEGSVVANLATDLGSLSNRKIRVDVVGNKKYLDIKKDTGELFILERIDREFLCPLKTTTSCFLKLDASVENPVRMFNIEVEIVDINDNAPHFRRGTMHLDISESSPVGERFSLNNAADPDVGTNSVKNYHLSSNGTKFADLILKKPLDREKQ
;
A
#
# COMPACT_ATOMS: atom_id res chain seq x y z
N MET A 1 34.82 -43.59 -50.19
CA MET A 1 35.24 -42.30 -49.59
C MET A 1 34.14 -41.28 -49.83
N MET A 2 33.27 -41.03 -48.84
CA MET A 2 32.16 -40.07 -48.98
C MET A 2 32.66 -38.67 -48.56
N ASN A 3 32.59 -37.72 -49.49
CA ASN A 3 33.21 -36.38 -49.43
C ASN A 3 32.92 -35.58 -48.15
N SER A 4 33.95 -34.89 -47.67
CA SER A 4 33.91 -33.95 -46.53
C SER A 4 32.95 -32.78 -46.74
N HIS A 5 32.61 -32.45 -47.99
CA HIS A 5 31.65 -31.39 -48.34
C HIS A 5 30.20 -31.74 -47.99
N THR A 6 29.75 -32.98 -48.19
CA THR A 6 28.38 -33.41 -47.88
C THR A 6 28.10 -33.45 -46.37
N ARG A 7 29.12 -33.78 -45.55
CA ARG A 7 29.03 -33.69 -44.08
C ARG A 7 28.90 -32.26 -43.56
N ARG A 8 29.50 -31.27 -44.25
CA ARG A 8 29.46 -29.85 -43.85
C ARG A 8 28.09 -29.22 -44.16
N VAL A 9 27.46 -29.59 -45.27
CA VAL A 9 26.10 -29.13 -45.62
C VAL A 9 25.04 -29.77 -44.70
N SER A 10 25.14 -31.06 -44.41
CA SER A 10 24.21 -31.73 -43.48
C SER A 10 24.25 -31.14 -42.06
N ARG A 11 25.44 -30.85 -41.51
CA ARG A 11 25.59 -30.20 -40.20
C ARG A 11 25.04 -28.79 -40.14
N THR A 12 25.20 -28.01 -41.22
CA THR A 12 24.69 -26.63 -41.27
C THR A 12 23.17 -26.60 -41.36
N MET A 13 22.55 -27.50 -42.15
CA MET A 13 21.09 -27.62 -42.27
C MET A 13 20.42 -28.07 -40.96
N GLU A 14 21.03 -29.02 -40.25
CA GLU A 14 20.57 -29.48 -38.92
C GLU A 14 20.70 -28.38 -37.84
N SER A 15 21.66 -27.47 -38.01
CA SER A 15 21.81 -26.29 -37.14
C SER A 15 20.68 -25.29 -37.38
N TYR A 16 20.34 -25.01 -38.65
CA TYR A 16 19.24 -24.12 -39.02
C TYR A 16 17.89 -24.62 -38.51
N GLU A 17 17.59 -25.91 -38.65
CA GLU A 17 16.38 -26.54 -38.09
C GLU A 17 16.26 -26.32 -36.58
N ARG A 18 17.36 -26.50 -35.83
CA ARG A 18 17.39 -26.25 -34.38
C ARG A 18 17.17 -24.78 -34.03
N TYR A 19 17.74 -23.85 -34.78
CA TYR A 19 17.49 -22.41 -34.59
C TYR A 19 16.05 -22.01 -34.89
N VAL A 20 15.43 -22.61 -35.91
CA VAL A 20 14.03 -22.38 -36.25
C VAL A 20 13.12 -22.92 -35.14
N ILE A 21 13.38 -24.13 -34.65
CA ILE A 21 12.63 -24.72 -33.52
C ILE A 21 12.78 -23.88 -32.26
N LEU A 22 14.00 -23.42 -31.94
CA LEU A 22 14.25 -22.52 -30.80
C LEU A 22 13.54 -21.18 -30.97
N ALA A 23 13.52 -20.59 -32.17
CA ALA A 23 12.79 -19.36 -32.46
C ALA A 23 11.26 -19.53 -32.36
N ILE A 24 10.72 -20.69 -32.75
CA ILE A 24 9.32 -21.06 -32.57
C ILE A 24 8.99 -21.20 -31.07
N ILE A 25 9.82 -21.92 -30.30
CA ILE A 25 9.63 -22.05 -28.84
C ILE A 25 9.73 -20.68 -28.14
N PHE A 26 10.68 -19.83 -28.54
CA PHE A 26 10.86 -18.49 -27.98
C PHE A 26 9.70 -17.54 -28.35
N SER A 27 9.04 -17.76 -29.49
CA SER A 27 7.85 -16.99 -29.89
C SER A 27 6.55 -17.51 -29.25
N PHE A 28 6.50 -18.78 -28.80
CA PHE A 28 5.43 -19.29 -27.94
C PHE A 28 5.62 -18.94 -26.46
N ALA A 29 6.84 -18.62 -26.02
CA ALA A 29 7.13 -18.03 -24.72
C ALA A 29 6.77 -16.53 -24.65
N ARG A 30 5.64 -16.14 -25.26
CA ARG A 30 5.03 -14.84 -24.97
C ARG A 30 4.60 -14.86 -23.52
N CYS A 31 5.38 -14.16 -22.70
CA CYS A 31 5.08 -13.83 -21.32
C CYS A 31 3.60 -13.42 -21.23
N THR A 32 2.77 -14.23 -20.57
CA THR A 32 1.43 -13.81 -20.19
C THR A 32 1.61 -12.76 -19.11
N SER A 33 1.65 -11.49 -19.50
CA SER A 33 1.64 -10.38 -18.56
C SER A 33 0.30 -10.41 -17.83
N ALA A 34 0.27 -10.91 -16.60
CA ALA A 34 -0.88 -10.71 -15.73
C ALA A 34 -0.93 -9.21 -15.42
N SER A 35 -1.82 -8.47 -16.07
CA SER A 35 -2.06 -7.07 -15.74
C SER A 35 -2.78 -7.00 -14.39
N VAL A 36 -2.14 -6.39 -13.39
CA VAL A 36 -2.78 -6.05 -12.12
C VAL A 36 -3.54 -4.75 -12.31
N THR A 37 -4.80 -4.71 -11.88
CA THR A 37 -5.61 -3.49 -11.92
C THR A 37 -5.49 -2.78 -10.59
N HIS A 38 -5.12 -1.50 -10.61
CA HIS A 38 -4.85 -0.72 -9.41
C HIS A 38 -5.88 0.40 -9.22
N TYR A 39 -6.52 0.43 -8.06
CA TYR A 39 -7.41 1.52 -7.62
C TYR A 39 -6.87 2.14 -6.34
N SER A 40 -7.26 3.38 -6.07
CA SER A 40 -6.88 4.10 -4.85
C SER A 40 -8.12 4.80 -4.30
N ILE A 41 -8.43 4.55 -3.03
CA ILE A 41 -9.60 5.09 -2.35
C ILE A 41 -9.21 5.64 -0.97
N PRO A 42 -9.82 6.73 -0.51
CA PRO A 42 -9.68 7.13 0.89
C PRO A 42 -10.31 6.08 1.81
N GLU A 43 -9.79 5.95 3.01
CA GLU A 43 -10.48 5.25 4.07
C GLU A 43 -11.77 5.97 4.51
N GLU A 44 -12.55 5.32 5.36
CA GLU A 44 -13.80 5.87 5.93
C GLU A 44 -14.87 6.22 4.89
N MET A 45 -14.76 5.68 3.67
CA MET A 45 -15.81 5.76 2.66
C MET A 45 -17.11 5.13 3.15
N LYS A 46 -18.23 5.74 2.76
CA LYS A 46 -19.57 5.26 3.14
C LYS A 46 -19.87 3.91 2.51
N GLU A 47 -20.55 3.05 3.25
CA GLU A 47 -21.13 1.82 2.73
C GLU A 47 -22.01 2.10 1.50
N GLY A 48 -21.89 1.26 0.48
CA GLY A 48 -22.55 1.42 -0.81
C GLY A 48 -21.86 2.38 -1.79
N SER A 49 -20.79 3.08 -1.38
CA SER A 49 -20.02 3.93 -2.30
C SER A 49 -19.37 3.09 -3.40
N VAL A 50 -19.43 3.59 -4.64
CA VAL A 50 -18.83 2.92 -5.81
C VAL A 50 -17.34 3.28 -5.88
N VAL A 51 -16.50 2.26 -6.03
CA VAL A 51 -15.05 2.37 -6.18
C VAL A 51 -14.66 2.39 -7.66
N ALA A 52 -15.16 1.43 -8.43
CA ALA A 52 -14.81 1.28 -9.84
C ALA A 52 -15.89 0.50 -10.60
N ASN A 53 -15.84 0.56 -11.93
CA ASN A 53 -16.68 -0.27 -12.78
C ASN A 53 -15.82 -1.35 -13.46
N LEU A 54 -15.83 -2.55 -12.89
CA LEU A 54 -15.02 -3.66 -13.41
C LEU A 54 -15.53 -4.17 -14.76
N ALA A 55 -16.79 -3.87 -15.13
CA ALA A 55 -17.34 -4.24 -16.42
C ALA A 55 -16.72 -3.47 -17.58
N THR A 56 -16.42 -2.19 -17.35
CA THR A 56 -15.72 -1.37 -18.34
C THR A 56 -14.24 -1.70 -18.33
N ASP A 57 -13.66 -1.90 -17.15
CA ASP A 57 -12.21 -1.91 -16.97
C ASP A 57 -11.59 -3.26 -17.34
N LEU A 58 -12.30 -4.37 -17.13
CA LEU A 58 -11.87 -5.73 -17.50
C LEU A 58 -12.41 -6.18 -18.89
N GLY A 59 -13.13 -5.27 -19.56
CA GLY A 59 -13.74 -5.43 -20.87
C GLY A 59 -15.22 -5.84 -20.82
N SER A 60 -15.98 -5.43 -21.84
CA SER A 60 -17.45 -5.53 -21.91
C SER A 60 -18.00 -6.89 -21.46
N LEU A 61 -18.89 -6.83 -20.46
CA LEU A 61 -19.55 -7.98 -19.84
C LEU A 61 -20.89 -8.34 -20.45
N SER A 62 -21.22 -7.80 -21.63
CA SER A 62 -22.46 -8.14 -22.33
C SER A 62 -22.53 -9.67 -22.50
N ASN A 63 -23.38 -10.33 -21.70
CA ASN A 63 -23.57 -11.79 -21.56
C ASN A 63 -22.46 -12.60 -20.85
N ARG A 64 -21.55 -11.99 -20.07
CA ARG A 64 -20.54 -12.72 -19.29
C ARG A 64 -20.82 -12.66 -17.79
N LYS A 65 -20.70 -13.81 -17.11
CA LYS A 65 -20.86 -13.91 -15.66
C LYS A 65 -19.52 -13.55 -14.99
N ILE A 66 -19.51 -12.51 -14.17
CA ILE A 66 -18.40 -12.23 -13.26
C ILE A 66 -18.63 -12.96 -11.93
N ARG A 67 -17.59 -13.60 -11.42
CA ARG A 67 -17.48 -13.94 -10.00
C ARG A 67 -16.23 -13.30 -9.45
N VAL A 68 -16.37 -12.61 -8.34
CA VAL A 68 -15.22 -12.08 -7.61
C VAL A 68 -15.16 -12.79 -6.28
N ASP A 69 -14.03 -13.45 -6.08
CA ASP A 69 -13.69 -14.06 -4.82
C ASP A 69 -12.70 -13.11 -4.15
N VAL A 70 -13.18 -12.39 -3.14
CA VAL A 70 -12.33 -11.54 -2.33
C VAL A 70 -11.29 -12.44 -1.67
N VAL A 71 -10.01 -12.20 -1.95
CA VAL A 71 -8.91 -12.97 -1.37
C VAL A 71 -8.70 -12.49 0.06
N GLY A 72 -9.51 -13.01 0.99
CA GLY A 72 -9.42 -12.64 2.40
C GLY A 72 -10.64 -13.04 3.23
N ASN A 73 -10.43 -13.15 4.55
CA ASN A 73 -11.44 -13.60 5.53
C ASN A 73 -12.50 -12.53 5.88
N LYS A 74 -12.34 -11.28 5.43
CA LYS A 74 -13.29 -10.17 5.69
C LYS A 74 -13.56 -9.40 4.40
N LYS A 75 -14.84 -9.21 4.06
CA LYS A 75 -15.28 -8.61 2.81
C LYS A 75 -15.55 -7.12 3.00
N TYR A 76 -14.52 -6.29 2.81
CA TYR A 76 -14.68 -4.83 2.79
C TYR A 76 -15.31 -4.31 1.50
N LEU A 77 -15.14 -5.06 0.42
CA LEU A 77 -15.55 -4.72 -0.93
C LEU A 77 -16.38 -5.86 -1.50
N ASP A 78 -17.39 -5.51 -2.29
CA ASP A 78 -18.18 -6.47 -3.06
C ASP A 78 -18.57 -5.88 -4.41
N ILE A 79 -19.10 -6.71 -5.30
CA ILE A 79 -19.48 -6.31 -6.66
C ILE A 79 -20.93 -6.58 -6.93
N LYS A 80 -21.58 -5.56 -7.50
CA LYS A 80 -22.92 -5.69 -8.06
C LYS A 80 -22.84 -6.53 -9.32
N LYS A 81 -23.43 -7.72 -9.30
CA LYS A 81 -23.34 -8.71 -10.39
C LYS A 81 -24.01 -8.26 -11.67
N ASP A 82 -24.99 -7.38 -11.56
CA ASP A 82 -25.78 -6.80 -12.65
C ASP A 82 -25.04 -5.65 -13.37
N THR A 83 -24.38 -4.76 -12.62
CA THR A 83 -23.70 -3.59 -13.18
C THR A 83 -22.19 -3.75 -13.34
N GLY A 84 -21.58 -4.68 -12.60
CA GLY A 84 -20.12 -4.83 -12.48
C GLY A 84 -19.46 -3.75 -11.63
N GLU A 85 -20.23 -2.97 -10.87
CA GLU A 85 -19.71 -1.96 -9.94
C GLU A 85 -19.08 -2.62 -8.71
N LEU A 86 -17.80 -2.34 -8.47
CA LEU A 86 -17.12 -2.59 -7.21
C LEU A 86 -17.54 -1.51 -6.21
N PHE A 87 -18.03 -1.89 -5.03
CA PHE A 87 -18.53 -0.98 -4.02
C PHE A 87 -18.08 -1.35 -2.60
N ILE A 88 -18.14 -0.37 -1.70
CA ILE A 88 -17.81 -0.52 -0.28
C ILE A 88 -18.93 -1.31 0.42
N LEU A 89 -18.61 -2.50 0.93
CA LEU A 89 -19.55 -3.33 1.70
C LEU A 89 -19.54 -2.95 3.17
N GLU A 90 -18.35 -2.76 3.74
CA GLU A 90 -18.14 -2.33 5.12
C GLU A 90 -17.14 -1.17 5.13
N ARG A 91 -17.30 -0.26 6.10
CA ARG A 91 -16.35 0.83 6.32
C ARG A 91 -14.93 0.28 6.52
N ILE A 92 -13.97 0.88 5.82
CA ILE A 92 -12.56 0.51 5.85
C ILE A 92 -11.83 1.53 6.72
N ASP A 93 -11.25 1.03 7.80
CA ASP A 93 -10.36 1.74 8.71
C ASP A 93 -8.92 1.28 8.41
N ARG A 94 -8.06 2.22 8.01
CA ARG A 94 -6.67 1.95 7.61
C ARG A 94 -5.82 1.57 8.82
N GLU A 95 -6.04 2.16 9.98
CA GLU A 95 -5.33 1.84 11.22
C GLU A 95 -5.61 0.39 11.64
N PHE A 96 -6.85 -0.07 11.46
CA PHE A 96 -7.22 -1.46 11.73
C PHE A 96 -6.67 -2.43 10.68
N LEU A 97 -6.77 -2.08 9.39
CA LEU A 97 -6.33 -2.94 8.29
C LEU A 97 -4.80 -3.06 8.22
N CYS A 98 -4.10 -1.95 8.45
CA CYS A 98 -2.65 -1.79 8.33
C CYS A 98 -2.07 -1.11 9.58
N PRO A 99 -1.95 -1.85 10.71
CA PRO A 99 -1.59 -1.28 12.01
C PRO A 99 -0.12 -0.82 12.10
N LEU A 100 0.74 -1.27 11.19
CA LEU A 100 2.15 -0.90 11.16
C LEU A 100 2.35 0.39 10.37
N LYS A 101 2.63 1.49 11.07
CA LYS A 101 2.91 2.82 10.48
C LYS A 101 4.14 2.88 9.57
N THR A 102 5.04 1.90 9.68
CA THR A 102 6.21 1.79 8.79
C THR A 102 5.82 1.35 7.39
N THR A 103 4.60 0.89 7.19
CA THR A 103 4.10 0.45 5.90
C THR A 103 3.62 1.69 5.13
N THR A 104 4.38 2.09 4.11
CA THR A 104 4.04 3.25 3.28
C THR A 104 2.77 3.05 2.46
N SER A 105 2.35 1.79 2.27
CA SER A 105 1.24 1.43 1.39
C SER A 105 0.33 0.39 2.05
N CYS A 106 -0.98 0.62 2.03
CA CYS A 106 -1.99 -0.30 2.55
C CYS A 106 -2.88 -0.79 1.41
N PHE A 107 -2.92 -2.10 1.16
CA PHE A 107 -3.64 -2.65 0.00
C PHE A 107 -4.63 -3.75 0.40
N LEU A 108 -5.82 -3.71 -0.20
CA LEU A 108 -6.73 -4.84 -0.31
C LEU A 108 -6.50 -5.55 -1.65
N LYS A 109 -6.27 -6.86 -1.62
CA LYS A 109 -6.11 -7.69 -2.82
C LYS A 109 -7.41 -8.45 -3.11
N LEU A 110 -7.85 -8.46 -4.36
CA LEU A 110 -9.05 -9.16 -4.80
C LEU A 110 -8.78 -9.93 -6.09
N ASP A 111 -9.36 -11.12 -6.20
CA ASP A 111 -9.31 -11.92 -7.42
C ASP A 111 -10.68 -11.89 -8.10
N ALA A 112 -10.70 -11.36 -9.32
CA ALA A 112 -11.89 -11.35 -10.16
C ALA A 112 -11.76 -12.39 -11.27
N SER A 113 -12.78 -13.23 -11.40
CA SER A 113 -12.92 -14.20 -12.49
C SER A 113 -14.07 -13.80 -13.41
N VAL A 114 -13.79 -13.75 -14.71
CA VAL A 114 -14.79 -13.51 -15.75
C VAL A 114 -14.97 -14.80 -16.52
N GLU A 115 -16.18 -15.36 -16.55
CA GLU A 115 -16.48 -16.59 -17.25
C GLU A 115 -16.66 -16.37 -18.77
N ASN A 116 -16.51 -17.46 -19.54
CA ASN A 116 -16.80 -17.54 -20.98
C ASN A 116 -16.04 -16.55 -21.89
N PRO A 117 -14.72 -16.76 -22.11
CA PRO A 117 -13.82 -17.76 -21.49
C PRO A 117 -13.33 -17.32 -20.10
N VAL A 118 -12.90 -18.27 -19.26
CA VAL A 118 -12.39 -17.95 -17.91
C VAL A 118 -11.13 -17.08 -18.01
N ARG A 119 -11.21 -15.88 -17.44
CA ARG A 119 -10.08 -14.96 -17.28
C ARG A 119 -9.99 -14.53 -15.82
N MET A 120 -8.79 -14.57 -15.26
CA MET A 120 -8.51 -14.14 -13.89
C MET A 120 -7.83 -12.77 -13.92
N PHE A 121 -8.25 -11.90 -13.02
CA PHE A 121 -7.74 -10.55 -12.86
C PHE A 121 -7.38 -10.33 -11.40
N ASN A 122 -6.17 -9.86 -11.16
CA ASN A 122 -5.73 -9.43 -9.84
C ASN A 122 -6.03 -7.95 -9.70
N ILE A 123 -6.74 -7.58 -8.64
CA ILE A 123 -7.11 -6.21 -8.33
C ILE A 123 -6.44 -5.83 -7.02
N GLU A 124 -5.76 -4.70 -7.01
CA GLU A 124 -5.21 -4.09 -5.81
C GLU A 124 -5.92 -2.75 -5.56
N VAL A 125 -6.46 -2.59 -4.36
CA VAL A 125 -7.10 -1.35 -3.92
C VAL A 125 -6.24 -0.75 -2.81
N GLU A 126 -5.57 0.35 -3.11
CA GLU A 126 -4.83 1.16 -2.16
C GLU A 126 -5.80 1.92 -1.25
N ILE A 127 -5.60 1.79 0.06
CA ILE A 127 -6.33 2.55 1.08
C ILE A 127 -5.46 3.75 1.47
N VAL A 128 -5.94 4.93 1.08
CA VAL A 128 -5.30 6.21 1.35
C VAL A 128 -5.74 6.72 2.71
N ASP A 129 -4.75 6.98 3.54
CA ASP A 129 -4.88 7.58 4.87
C ASP A 129 -5.56 8.95 4.81
N ILE A 130 -6.53 9.17 5.69
CA ILE A 130 -7.12 10.48 5.94
C ILE A 130 -6.80 10.94 7.37
N ASN A 131 -6.85 12.24 7.61
CA ASN A 131 -6.61 12.79 8.95
C ASN A 131 -7.90 12.73 9.79
N ASP A 132 -8.27 11.55 10.27
CA ASP A 132 -9.43 11.34 11.15
C ASP A 132 -9.07 11.08 12.61
N ASN A 133 -7.78 10.90 12.93
CA ASN A 133 -7.31 10.87 14.31
C ASN A 133 -6.60 12.18 14.70
N ALA A 134 -6.52 12.41 16.01
CA ALA A 134 -5.84 13.56 16.58
C ALA A 134 -4.64 13.11 17.43
N PRO A 135 -3.49 13.84 17.34
CA PRO A 135 -2.37 13.61 18.23
C PRO A 135 -2.77 13.70 19.69
N HIS A 136 -2.35 12.72 20.49
CA HIS A 136 -2.56 12.72 21.93
C HIS A 136 -1.30 12.30 22.68
N PHE A 137 -1.05 12.94 23.84
CA PHE A 137 -0.01 12.46 24.75
C PHE A 137 -0.53 11.27 25.55
N ARG A 138 0.33 10.28 25.79
CA ARG A 138 -0.03 9.10 26.61
C ARG A 138 -0.46 9.43 28.03
N ARG A 139 -0.04 10.60 28.55
CA ARG A 139 -0.42 11.12 29.85
C ARG A 139 -0.90 12.55 29.68
N GLY A 140 -2.04 12.90 30.28
CA GLY A 140 -2.58 14.27 30.26
C GLY A 140 -1.74 15.28 31.06
N THR A 141 -0.99 14.78 32.05
CA THR A 141 -0.02 15.56 32.83
C THR A 141 1.31 14.83 32.87
N MET A 142 2.41 15.57 32.69
CA MET A 142 3.76 15.05 32.79
C MET A 142 4.51 15.82 33.89
N HIS A 143 5.03 15.09 34.87
CA HIS A 143 5.92 15.62 35.89
C HIS A 143 7.36 15.43 35.43
N LEU A 144 8.15 16.50 35.50
CA LEU A 144 9.57 16.51 35.14
C LEU A 144 10.35 16.96 36.36
N ASP A 145 11.23 16.08 36.84
CA ASP A 145 12.15 16.39 37.92
C ASP A 145 13.47 16.83 37.31
N ILE A 146 13.81 18.11 37.44
CA ILE A 146 15.04 18.70 36.89
C ILE A 146 15.95 19.07 38.05
N SER A 147 17.21 18.64 37.98
CA SER A 147 18.22 18.96 38.99
C SER A 147 18.55 20.45 38.97
N GLU A 148 18.76 21.06 40.13
CA GLU A 148 19.25 22.45 40.19
C GLU A 148 20.67 22.60 39.61
N SER A 149 21.45 21.52 39.62
CA SER A 149 22.78 21.45 39.02
C SER A 149 22.77 21.33 37.49
N SER A 150 21.59 21.27 36.86
CA SER A 150 21.44 21.18 35.41
C SER A 150 22.01 22.43 34.71
N PRO A 151 22.92 22.27 33.73
CA PRO A 151 23.47 23.40 33.02
C PRO A 151 22.41 24.11 32.17
N VAL A 152 22.55 25.44 32.06
CA VAL A 152 21.74 26.24 31.12
C VAL A 152 21.97 25.73 29.69
N GLY A 153 20.87 25.54 28.96
CA GLY A 153 20.88 24.95 27.63
C GLY A 153 20.73 23.43 27.62
N GLU A 154 20.70 22.76 28.78
CA GLU A 154 20.31 21.35 28.86
C GLU A 154 18.91 21.14 28.28
N ARG A 155 18.75 20.03 27.55
CA ARG A 155 17.53 19.65 26.85
C ARG A 155 16.86 18.49 27.55
N PHE A 156 15.58 18.65 27.86
CA PHE A 156 14.74 17.62 28.46
C PHE A 156 13.74 17.16 27.40
N SER A 157 13.94 15.93 26.92
CA SER A 157 13.07 15.37 25.89
C SER A 157 11.73 14.95 26.50
N LEU A 158 10.64 15.35 25.86
CA LEU A 158 9.29 14.92 26.23
C LEU A 158 8.90 13.69 25.42
N ASN A 159 8.01 12.87 25.99
CA ASN A 159 7.39 11.81 25.22
C ASN A 159 6.60 12.43 24.06
N ASN A 160 6.85 11.93 22.85
CA ASN A 160 6.11 12.33 21.67
C ASN A 160 4.61 12.04 21.83
N ALA A 161 3.79 12.88 21.21
CA ALA A 161 2.38 12.57 20.99
C ALA A 161 2.27 11.34 20.10
N ALA A 162 1.25 10.53 20.37
CA ALA A 162 0.85 9.40 19.56
C ALA A 162 -0.30 9.83 18.65
N ASP A 163 -0.18 9.51 17.38
CA ASP A 163 -1.20 9.78 16.36
C ASP A 163 -1.21 8.60 15.39
N PRO A 164 -2.26 7.76 15.36
CA PRO A 164 -2.26 6.52 14.61
C PRO A 164 -2.18 6.69 13.08
N ASP A 165 -2.52 7.88 12.57
CA ASP A 165 -2.42 8.26 11.15
C ASP A 165 -0.96 8.21 10.65
N VAL A 166 -0.78 8.14 9.33
CA VAL A 166 0.54 8.03 8.68
C VAL A 166 0.94 9.24 7.86
N GLY A 167 2.22 9.28 7.46
CA GLY A 167 2.76 10.28 6.55
C GLY A 167 2.53 11.71 7.02
N THR A 168 1.79 12.48 6.22
CA THR A 168 1.48 13.89 6.52
C THR A 168 0.26 14.08 7.41
N ASN A 169 -0.49 13.05 7.77
CA ASN A 169 -1.61 13.18 8.69
C ASN A 169 -1.15 12.95 10.14
N SER A 170 -0.05 12.20 10.33
CA SER A 170 0.59 12.05 11.63
C SER A 170 1.20 13.35 12.20
N VAL A 171 1.70 13.28 13.45
CA VAL A 171 2.26 14.41 14.19
C VAL A 171 3.33 15.19 13.41
N LYS A 172 3.03 16.44 13.05
CA LYS A 172 3.92 17.32 12.30
C LYS A 172 4.87 18.14 13.17
N ASN A 173 4.32 18.87 14.13
CA ASN A 173 5.03 19.87 14.92
C ASN A 173 4.47 19.95 16.33
N TYR A 174 5.31 20.36 17.26
CA TYR A 174 4.93 20.73 18.61
C TYR A 174 5.09 22.24 18.77
N HIS A 175 4.12 22.87 19.43
CA HIS A 175 4.19 24.28 19.78
C HIS A 175 4.15 24.42 21.30
N LEU A 176 5.23 24.94 21.88
CA LEU A 176 5.17 25.54 23.21
C LEU A 176 4.63 26.96 23.03
N SER A 177 3.99 27.55 24.05
CA SER A 177 3.49 28.94 23.97
C SER A 177 4.57 29.98 23.61
N SER A 178 5.84 29.58 23.54
CA SER A 178 6.92 30.27 22.84
C SER A 178 7.68 29.32 21.87
N ASN A 179 7.30 29.35 20.59
CA ASN A 179 7.96 28.76 19.41
C ASN A 179 7.91 27.23 19.24
N GLY A 180 7.75 26.77 17.98
CA GLY A 180 7.50 25.37 17.64
C GLY A 180 8.64 24.66 16.90
N THR A 181 8.82 23.37 17.20
CA THR A 181 9.81 22.45 16.62
C THR A 181 9.18 21.08 16.37
N LYS A 182 9.77 20.26 15.48
CA LYS A 182 9.28 18.88 15.21
C LYS A 182 9.43 17.91 16.39
N PHE A 183 10.33 18.22 17.32
CA PHE A 183 10.53 17.48 18.57
C PHE A 183 10.07 18.35 19.74
N ALA A 184 9.47 17.72 20.74
CA ALA A 184 9.07 18.36 21.98
C ALA A 184 10.24 18.30 22.98
N ASP A 185 11.18 19.23 22.83
CA ASP A 185 12.28 19.40 23.79
C ASP A 185 12.03 20.64 24.64
N LEU A 186 12.15 20.51 25.95
CA LEU A 186 12.26 21.66 26.85
C LEU A 186 13.72 22.04 27.02
N ILE A 187 14.02 23.33 26.88
CA ILE A 187 15.39 23.85 27.01
C ILE A 187 15.46 24.71 28.26
N LEU A 188 16.40 24.40 29.15
CA LEU A 188 16.60 25.20 30.36
C LEU A 188 17.21 26.56 29.99
N LYS A 189 16.40 27.63 30.08
CA LYS A 189 16.80 29.00 29.70
C LYS A 189 17.56 29.74 30.80
N LYS A 190 17.38 29.33 32.06
CA LYS A 190 17.92 30.01 33.26
C LYS A 190 18.32 28.94 34.28
N PRO A 191 19.33 29.19 35.14
CA PRO A 191 19.68 28.25 36.20
C PRO A 191 18.50 28.07 37.16
N LEU A 192 18.38 26.88 37.72
CA LEU A 192 17.38 26.55 38.73
C LEU A 192 17.99 26.75 40.11
N ASP A 193 17.17 27.20 41.05
CA ASP A 193 17.54 27.40 42.45
C ASP A 193 16.35 26.98 43.30
N ARG A 194 16.45 25.81 43.94
CA ARG A 194 15.33 25.21 44.70
C ARG A 194 14.87 26.11 45.85
N GLU A 195 15.78 26.85 46.45
CA GLU A 195 15.50 27.69 47.63
C GLU A 195 14.85 29.04 47.26
N LYS A 196 14.68 29.33 45.97
CA LYS A 196 14.09 30.59 45.44
C LYS A 196 12.80 30.42 44.64
N GLN A 197 12.24 29.21 44.56
CA GLN A 197 10.98 28.92 43.86
C GLN A 197 9.76 28.93 44.78
#